data_AF-A0A3A4P4Q8-F1
#
_entry.id   AF-A0A3A4P4Q8-F1
#
_cell.length_a   1.000
_cell.length_b   1.000
_cell.length_c   1.000
_cell.angle_alpha   90.00
_cell.angle_beta   90.00
_cell.angle_gamma   90.00
#
_symmetry.space_group_name_H-M   'P 1'
#
loop_
_entity.id
_entity.type
_entity.pdbx_description
1 polymer ?
#
loop_
_entity_poly.entity_id
_entity_poly.type
_entity_poly.pdbx_seq_one_letter_code
_entity_poly.pdbx_strand_id
1 'polypeptide(L)'
;MSKPFETAQEEIRNALVDEYLKQNPGVSKQEVIMACKDGKLIFSDLATFLAEMKITKGFSQSLENARSLFENLAIHENQRWKECCLSIEYSKLMLDCLVSSPFNYYDKVGWKRERDHLENQMRLGAKATVKLSTYKEQIIALRKNTDSIRTPSTRSVVIEYHNWVIYQLKILHQVYKKEVDLGDIFSDCASNFITVTFEEIRRKAVPFNLNVDEINTIYAVLKGNANANLGLDGIVELTANLLHRTRMALTQAVEEMKERIEKRRAQFEEIWKAISSMQEFVNKMDELNRLDAAGTQPPPVEDHTLKKKSVRMARMDSKSSRRK
;
A
#
# COMPACT_ATOMS: atom_id res chain seq x y z
N MET A 1 44.38 -38.41 11.21
CA MET A 1 43.62 -39.67 11.36
C MET A 1 44.51 -40.80 10.88
N SER A 2 44.46 -42.00 11.48
CA SER A 2 45.39 -43.07 11.11
C SER A 2 44.96 -43.69 9.77
N LYS A 3 45.90 -43.85 8.81
CA LYS A 3 45.68 -44.47 7.49
C LYS A 3 44.81 -45.76 7.50
N PRO A 4 44.89 -46.64 8.52
CA PRO A 4 44.03 -47.82 8.59
C PRO A 4 42.53 -47.51 8.71
N PHE A 5 42.17 -46.43 9.40
CA PHE A 5 40.76 -46.07 9.62
C PHE A 5 40.10 -45.52 8.35
N GLU A 6 40.83 -44.67 7.61
CA GLU A 6 40.37 -44.15 6.31
C GLU A 6 40.22 -45.27 5.27
N THR A 7 41.13 -46.25 5.29
CA THR A 7 41.05 -47.42 4.39
C THR A 7 39.85 -48.31 4.72
N ALA A 8 39.61 -48.60 6.01
CA ALA A 8 38.46 -49.40 6.43
C ALA A 8 37.12 -48.69 6.15
N GLN A 9 37.06 -47.37 6.34
CA GLN A 9 35.87 -46.57 6.03
C GLN A 9 35.56 -46.59 4.53
N GLU A 10 36.59 -46.54 3.69
CA GLU A 10 36.47 -46.58 2.23
C GLU A 10 36.04 -47.97 1.72
N GLU A 11 36.56 -49.05 2.32
CA GLU A 11 36.13 -50.43 2.01
C GLU A 11 34.68 -50.69 2.41
N ILE A 12 34.27 -50.24 3.60
CA ILE A 12 32.88 -50.35 4.07
C ILE A 12 31.95 -49.54 3.14
N ARG A 13 32.36 -48.32 2.77
CA ARG A 13 31.60 -47.49 1.82
C ARG A 13 31.44 -48.18 0.48
N ASN A 14 32.51 -48.76 -0.07
CA ASN A 14 32.49 -49.45 -1.35
C ASN A 14 31.59 -50.69 -1.32
N ALA A 15 31.63 -51.49 -0.24
CA ALA A 15 30.76 -52.65 -0.09
C ALA A 15 29.27 -52.26 -0.03
N LEU A 16 28.93 -51.16 0.66
CA LEU A 16 27.56 -50.66 0.75
C LEU A 16 27.06 -50.08 -0.58
N VAL A 17 27.93 -49.39 -1.33
CA VAL A 17 27.63 -48.90 -2.68
C VAL A 17 27.40 -50.07 -3.64
N ASP A 18 28.23 -51.10 -3.59
CA ASP A 18 28.07 -52.27 -4.47
C ASP A 18 26.77 -53.04 -4.17
N GLU A 19 26.34 -53.10 -2.89
CA GLU A 19 25.04 -53.68 -2.52
C GLU A 19 23.87 -52.83 -3.01
N TYR A 20 23.97 -51.50 -2.94
CA TYR A 20 22.98 -50.59 -3.51
C TYR A 20 22.84 -50.75 -5.04
N LEU A 21 23.97 -50.93 -5.75
CA LEU A 21 24.00 -51.13 -7.19
C LEU A 21 23.38 -52.47 -7.62
N LYS A 22 23.50 -53.54 -6.81
CA LYS A 22 22.78 -54.80 -7.08
C LYS A 22 21.27 -54.62 -7.06
N GLN A 23 20.77 -53.75 -6.19
CA GLN A 23 19.35 -53.43 -6.08
C GLN A 23 18.90 -52.41 -7.14
N ASN A 24 19.84 -51.69 -7.76
CA ASN A 24 19.59 -50.63 -8.74
C ASN A 24 20.53 -50.76 -9.96
N PRO A 25 20.34 -51.78 -10.83
CA PRO A 25 21.31 -52.17 -11.88
C PRO A 25 21.47 -51.16 -13.04
N GLY A 26 20.74 -50.04 -13.02
CA GLY A 26 20.82 -48.98 -14.02
C GLY A 26 21.61 -47.74 -13.57
N VAL A 27 22.11 -47.71 -12.33
CA VAL A 27 22.83 -46.56 -11.76
C VAL A 27 24.34 -46.81 -11.86
N SER A 28 25.12 -45.83 -12.31
CA SER A 28 26.58 -45.94 -12.29
C SER A 28 27.12 -45.77 -10.87
N LYS A 29 28.21 -46.47 -10.53
CA LYS A 29 28.89 -46.31 -9.22
C LYS A 29 29.27 -44.86 -8.91
N GLN A 30 29.56 -44.07 -9.95
CA GLN A 30 29.90 -42.65 -9.84
C GLN A 30 28.70 -41.74 -9.56
N GLU A 31 27.48 -42.25 -9.78
CA GLU A 31 26.22 -41.53 -9.58
C GLU A 31 25.59 -41.83 -8.22
N VAL A 32 26.15 -42.78 -7.46
CA VAL A 32 25.70 -43.09 -6.10
C VAL A 32 26.30 -42.10 -5.12
N ILE A 33 25.43 -41.37 -4.43
CA ILE A 33 25.82 -40.46 -3.36
C ILE A 33 25.25 -40.93 -2.02
N MET A 34 25.92 -40.56 -0.94
CA MET A 34 25.43 -40.75 0.42
C MET A 34 24.78 -39.44 0.89
N ALA A 35 23.48 -39.46 1.16
CA ALA A 35 22.70 -38.32 1.58
C ALA A 35 22.12 -38.55 2.99
N CYS A 36 21.85 -37.46 3.72
CA CYS A 36 21.16 -37.53 5.01
C CYS A 36 19.69 -37.15 4.83
N LYS A 37 18.77 -38.09 5.06
CA LYS A 37 17.31 -37.90 4.97
C LYS A 37 16.69 -38.26 6.31
N ASP A 38 15.96 -37.31 6.91
CA ASP A 38 15.34 -37.44 8.24
C ASP A 38 16.31 -37.91 9.34
N GLY A 39 17.55 -37.40 9.31
CA GLY A 39 18.60 -37.74 10.26
C GLY A 39 19.26 -39.10 10.05
N LYS A 40 18.93 -39.83 8.97
CA LYS A 40 19.52 -41.12 8.60
C LYS A 40 20.35 -40.99 7.32
N LEU A 41 21.51 -41.64 7.30
CA LEU A 41 22.33 -41.75 6.09
C LEU A 41 21.74 -42.82 5.16
N ILE A 42 21.46 -42.42 3.92
CA ILE A 42 20.96 -43.30 2.86
C ILE A 42 21.82 -43.15 1.61
N PHE A 43 21.94 -44.22 0.83
CA PHE A 43 22.50 -44.15 -0.52
C PHE A 43 21.38 -43.84 -1.51
N SER A 44 21.61 -42.89 -2.42
CA SER A 44 20.66 -42.47 -3.45
C SER A 44 21.41 -42.14 -4.71
N ASP A 45 20.77 -42.30 -5.86
CA ASP A 45 21.32 -41.82 -7.13
C ASP A 45 21.26 -40.28 -7.20
N LEU A 46 22.25 -39.72 -7.88
CA LEU A 46 22.44 -38.28 -8.00
C LEU A 46 21.25 -37.60 -8.69
N ALA A 47 20.56 -38.28 -9.63
CA ALA A 47 19.43 -37.70 -10.35
C ALA A 47 18.21 -37.53 -9.42
N THR A 48 17.92 -38.52 -8.58
CA THR A 48 16.88 -38.51 -7.56
C THR A 48 17.16 -37.46 -6.51
N PHE A 49 18.41 -37.37 -6.02
CA PHE A 49 18.80 -36.31 -5.08
C PHE A 49 18.67 -34.90 -5.69
N LEU A 50 19.10 -34.71 -6.94
CA LEU A 50 18.96 -33.44 -7.64
C LEU A 50 17.50 -33.08 -7.94
N ALA A 51 16.64 -34.08 -8.22
CA ALA A 51 15.21 -33.90 -8.38
C ALA A 51 14.55 -33.47 -7.07
N GLU A 52 14.89 -34.11 -5.94
CA GLU A 52 14.43 -33.72 -4.61
C GLU A 52 14.89 -32.28 -4.25
N MET A 53 16.16 -31.92 -4.52
CA MET A 53 16.64 -30.54 -4.34
C MET A 53 15.88 -29.50 -5.18
N LYS A 54 15.46 -29.86 -6.40
CA LYS A 54 14.64 -28.96 -7.25
C LYS A 54 13.23 -28.75 -6.66
N ILE A 55 12.65 -29.78 -6.03
CA ILE A 55 11.36 -29.66 -5.33
C ILE A 55 11.50 -28.74 -4.11
N THR A 56 12.60 -28.84 -3.36
CA THR A 56 12.88 -27.93 -2.23
C THR A 56 13.05 -26.48 -2.67
N LYS A 57 13.67 -26.22 -3.84
CA LYS A 57 13.72 -24.87 -4.44
C LYS A 57 12.35 -24.33 -4.83
N GLY A 58 11.48 -25.18 -5.38
CA GLY A 58 10.08 -24.82 -5.64
C GLY A 58 9.32 -24.47 -4.36
N PHE A 59 9.56 -25.19 -3.28
CA PHE A 59 8.97 -24.92 -1.97
C PHE A 59 9.44 -23.60 -1.36
N SER A 60 10.73 -23.25 -1.49
CA SER A 60 11.25 -21.93 -1.08
C SER A 60 10.58 -20.79 -1.86
N GLN A 61 10.33 -20.98 -3.15
CA GLN A 61 9.64 -19.99 -3.99
C GLN A 61 8.14 -19.88 -3.63
N SER A 62 7.49 -20.99 -3.26
CA SER A 62 6.14 -20.99 -2.68
C SER A 62 6.08 -20.33 -1.30
N LEU A 63 7.13 -20.45 -0.48
CA LEU A 63 7.27 -19.78 0.81
C LEU A 63 7.50 -18.27 0.66
N GLU A 64 8.30 -17.83 -0.32
CA GLU A 64 8.42 -16.41 -0.69
C GLU A 64 7.10 -15.84 -1.21
N ASN A 65 6.37 -16.59 -2.05
CA ASN A 65 5.05 -16.19 -2.51
C ASN A 65 4.03 -16.13 -1.36
N ALA A 66 4.05 -17.09 -0.44
CA ALA A 66 3.22 -17.09 0.77
C ALA A 66 3.57 -15.92 1.69
N ARG A 67 4.85 -15.60 1.88
CA ARG A 67 5.29 -14.42 2.62
C ARG A 67 4.85 -13.12 1.95
N SER A 68 4.91 -13.03 0.63
CA SER A 68 4.35 -11.90 -0.12
C SER A 68 2.83 -11.80 0.05
N LEU A 69 2.12 -12.93 0.13
CA LEU A 69 0.68 -13.02 0.40
C LEU A 69 0.34 -12.58 1.84
N PHE A 70 1.15 -12.95 2.84
CA PHE A 70 0.99 -12.50 4.22
C PHE A 70 1.37 -11.02 4.41
N GLU A 71 2.40 -10.54 3.71
CA GLU A 71 2.71 -9.11 3.60
C GLU A 71 1.55 -8.35 2.91
N ASN A 72 0.91 -8.93 1.90
CA ASN A 72 -0.31 -8.40 1.27
C ASN A 72 -1.53 -8.40 2.20
N LEU A 73 -1.68 -9.36 3.11
CA LEU A 73 -2.75 -9.37 4.12
C LEU A 73 -2.58 -8.22 5.13
N ALA A 74 -1.35 -7.90 5.56
CA ALA A 74 -1.06 -6.77 6.43
C ALA A 74 -1.28 -5.40 5.75
N ILE A 75 -1.20 -5.34 4.42
CA ILE A 75 -1.47 -4.14 3.61
C ILE A 75 -2.96 -3.75 3.69
N HIS A 76 -3.88 -4.72 3.77
CA HIS A 76 -5.33 -4.48 3.81
C HIS A 76 -5.87 -4.00 5.18
N GLU A 77 -5.03 -3.80 6.19
CA GLU A 77 -5.42 -3.10 7.43
C GLU A 77 -4.94 -1.64 7.44
N ASN A 78 -4.04 -1.26 6.54
CA ASN A 78 -3.49 0.08 6.50
C ASN A 78 -4.50 1.05 5.88
N GLN A 79 -5.08 1.93 6.70
CA GLN A 79 -6.08 2.91 6.23
C GLN A 79 -5.53 3.82 5.12
N ARG A 80 -4.27 4.26 5.20
CA ARG A 80 -3.69 5.15 4.16
C ARG A 80 -3.59 4.45 2.80
N TRP A 81 -3.30 3.15 2.80
CA TRP A 81 -3.31 2.35 1.59
C TRP A 81 -4.72 2.17 1.02
N LYS A 82 -5.72 1.91 1.88
CA LYS A 82 -7.12 1.81 1.44
C LYS A 82 -7.63 3.09 0.80
N GLU A 83 -7.38 4.23 1.44
CA GLU A 83 -7.73 5.55 0.90
C GLU A 83 -7.03 5.80 -0.45
N CYS A 84 -5.78 5.40 -0.58
CA CYS A 84 -5.03 5.49 -1.84
C CYS A 84 -5.69 4.65 -2.95
N CYS A 85 -6.06 3.39 -2.67
CA CYS A 85 -6.74 2.52 -3.63
C CYS A 85 -8.09 3.10 -4.06
N LEU A 86 -8.90 3.53 -3.10
CA LEU A 86 -10.21 4.10 -3.33
C LEU A 86 -10.15 5.36 -4.21
N SER A 87 -9.21 6.27 -3.91
CA SER A 87 -8.98 7.47 -4.71
C SER A 87 -8.49 7.15 -6.13
N ILE A 88 -7.65 6.13 -6.29
CA ILE A 88 -7.20 5.65 -7.61
C ILE A 88 -8.37 5.07 -8.41
N GLU A 89 -9.23 4.26 -7.80
CA GLU A 89 -10.41 3.70 -8.46
C GLU A 89 -11.35 4.80 -8.95
N TYR A 90 -11.64 5.79 -8.11
CA TYR A 90 -12.43 6.96 -8.54
C TYR A 90 -11.75 7.75 -9.65
N SER A 91 -10.44 7.96 -9.56
CA SER A 91 -9.68 8.63 -10.60
C SER A 91 -9.74 7.90 -11.94
N LYS A 92 -9.68 6.55 -11.92
CA LYS A 92 -9.83 5.73 -13.13
C LYS A 92 -11.22 5.82 -13.73
N LEU A 93 -12.27 5.80 -12.89
CA LEU A 93 -13.66 5.96 -13.35
C LEU A 93 -13.89 7.33 -14.02
N MET A 94 -13.39 8.41 -13.40
CA MET A 94 -13.43 9.75 -14.00
C MET A 94 -12.68 9.78 -15.34
N LEU A 95 -11.48 9.21 -15.38
CA LEU A 95 -10.64 9.16 -16.57
C LEU A 95 -11.29 8.37 -17.72
N ASP A 96 -11.90 7.21 -17.43
CA ASP A 96 -12.58 6.37 -18.42
C ASP A 96 -13.79 7.11 -19.02
N CYS A 97 -14.50 7.91 -18.23
CA CYS A 97 -15.56 8.79 -18.77
C CYS A 97 -15.00 9.97 -19.56
N LEU A 98 -13.90 10.60 -19.13
CA LEU A 98 -13.31 11.72 -19.86
C LEU A 98 -12.82 11.34 -21.28
N VAL A 99 -12.62 10.06 -21.55
CA VAL A 99 -12.32 9.54 -22.90
C VAL A 99 -13.57 9.18 -23.68
N SER A 100 -14.69 8.88 -23.01
CA SER A 100 -15.89 8.44 -23.69
C SER A 100 -16.48 9.56 -24.54
N SER A 101 -17.40 9.18 -25.43
CA SER A 101 -17.96 10.05 -26.47
C SER A 101 -18.68 11.33 -25.99
N PRO A 102 -19.20 11.50 -24.75
CA PRO A 102 -19.83 12.76 -24.38
C PRO A 102 -18.81 13.86 -24.06
N PHE A 103 -17.58 13.49 -23.71
CA PHE A 103 -16.54 14.43 -23.29
C PHE A 103 -15.37 14.50 -24.25
N ASN A 104 -14.85 13.34 -24.69
CA ASN A 104 -13.71 13.23 -25.60
C ASN A 104 -12.55 14.18 -25.23
N TYR A 105 -12.30 14.33 -23.93
CA TYR A 105 -11.33 15.27 -23.36
C TYR A 105 -9.90 14.75 -23.55
N TYR A 106 -9.71 13.44 -23.37
CA TYR A 106 -8.43 12.78 -23.58
C TYR A 106 -8.44 11.95 -24.86
N ASP A 107 -7.33 11.99 -25.59
CA ASP A 107 -7.03 10.99 -26.60
C ASP A 107 -6.52 9.69 -25.94
N LYS A 108 -6.39 8.62 -26.73
CA LYS A 108 -5.92 7.31 -26.23
C LYS A 108 -4.54 7.39 -25.56
N VAL A 109 -3.67 8.29 -26.03
CA VAL A 109 -2.31 8.45 -25.50
C VAL A 109 -2.34 9.15 -24.14
N GLY A 110 -3.12 10.23 -24.01
CA GLY A 110 -3.35 10.95 -22.76
C GLY A 110 -4.00 10.06 -21.71
N TRP A 111 -5.06 9.34 -22.09
CA TRP A 111 -5.70 8.35 -21.21
C TRP A 111 -4.71 7.32 -20.66
N LYS A 112 -3.92 6.71 -21.56
CA LYS A 112 -2.96 5.69 -21.14
C LYS A 112 -1.91 6.28 -20.19
N ARG A 113 -1.40 7.48 -20.47
CA ARG A 113 -0.43 8.17 -19.61
C ARG A 113 -0.97 8.39 -18.20
N GLU A 114 -2.20 8.88 -18.09
CA GLU A 114 -2.84 9.13 -16.80
C GLU A 114 -3.12 7.83 -16.04
N ARG A 115 -3.58 6.79 -16.76
CA ARG A 115 -3.82 5.46 -16.19
C ARG A 115 -2.53 4.81 -15.68
N ASP A 116 -1.47 4.84 -16.48
CA ASP A 116 -0.14 4.32 -16.12
C ASP A 116 0.43 5.07 -14.91
N HIS A 117 0.21 6.39 -14.81
CA HIS A 117 0.60 7.18 -13.65
C HIS A 117 -0.10 6.69 -12.37
N LEU A 118 -1.43 6.54 -12.40
CA LEU A 118 -2.21 6.05 -11.26
C LEU A 118 -1.79 4.64 -10.84
N GLU A 119 -1.55 3.75 -11.81
CA GLU A 119 -1.09 2.38 -11.54
C GLU A 119 0.32 2.34 -10.93
N ASN A 120 1.21 3.21 -11.38
CA ASN A 120 2.52 3.35 -10.76
C ASN A 120 2.40 3.85 -9.31
N GLN A 121 1.53 4.81 -9.01
CA GLN A 121 1.29 5.26 -7.62
C GLN A 121 0.75 4.14 -6.74
N MET A 122 -0.18 3.33 -7.25
CA MET A 122 -0.70 2.15 -6.57
C MET A 122 0.45 1.19 -6.19
N ARG A 123 1.31 0.86 -7.16
CA ARG A 123 2.46 -0.02 -6.92
C ARG A 123 3.44 0.54 -5.89
N LEU A 124 3.72 1.85 -5.94
CA LEU A 124 4.59 2.52 -4.97
C LEU A 124 3.97 2.51 -3.56
N GLY A 125 2.66 2.72 -3.46
CA GLY A 125 1.92 2.68 -2.19
C GLY A 125 1.94 1.30 -1.55
N ALA A 126 1.77 0.24 -2.35
CA ALA A 126 1.88 -1.14 -1.88
C ALA A 126 3.29 -1.42 -1.32
N LYS A 127 4.34 -1.06 -2.09
CA LYS A 127 5.73 -1.22 -1.66
C LYS A 127 6.04 -0.47 -0.37
N ALA A 128 5.56 0.77 -0.23
CA ALA A 128 5.73 1.57 0.98
C ALA A 128 5.06 0.91 2.19
N THR A 129 3.87 0.32 1.98
CA THR A 129 3.10 -0.33 3.04
C THR A 129 3.80 -1.58 3.57
N VAL A 130 4.37 -2.41 2.68
CA VAL A 130 5.19 -3.57 3.07
C VAL A 130 6.38 -3.12 3.93
N LYS A 131 7.12 -2.10 3.46
CA LYS A 131 8.27 -1.58 4.21
C LYS A 131 7.88 -1.05 5.59
N LEU A 132 6.76 -0.33 5.69
CA LEU A 132 6.23 0.14 6.97
C LEU A 132 5.92 -1.01 7.94
N SER A 133 5.32 -2.09 7.44
CA SER A 133 5.05 -3.27 8.26
C SER A 133 6.35 -3.89 8.79
N THR A 134 7.36 -4.05 7.93
CA THR A 134 8.68 -4.56 8.34
C THR A 134 9.33 -3.71 9.42
N TYR A 135 9.37 -2.38 9.26
CA TYR A 135 9.97 -1.49 10.26
C TYR A 135 9.16 -1.42 11.55
N LYS A 136 7.83 -1.54 11.48
CA LYS A 136 6.96 -1.63 12.67
C LYS A 136 7.30 -2.86 13.50
N GLU A 137 7.50 -4.01 12.87
CA GLU A 137 7.92 -5.24 13.55
C GLU A 137 9.29 -5.11 14.20
N GLN A 138 10.25 -4.48 13.52
CA GLN A 138 11.57 -4.18 14.08
C GLN A 138 11.48 -3.30 15.33
N ILE A 139 10.66 -2.23 15.30
CA ILE A 139 10.43 -1.36 16.46
C ILE A 139 9.81 -2.15 17.62
N ILE A 140 8.84 -3.04 17.34
CA ILE A 140 8.22 -3.89 18.36
C ILE A 140 9.25 -4.83 18.99
N ALA A 141 10.14 -5.43 18.19
CA ALA A 141 11.21 -6.29 18.69
C ALA A 141 12.20 -5.53 19.58
N LEU A 142 12.61 -4.33 19.17
CA LEU A 142 13.48 -3.46 19.97
C LEU A 142 12.86 -3.10 21.32
N ARG A 143 11.55 -2.85 21.37
CA ARG A 143 10.82 -2.55 22.61
C ARG A 143 10.83 -3.73 23.60
N LYS A 144 10.83 -4.97 23.11
CA LYS A 144 10.85 -6.19 23.94
C LYS A 144 12.23 -6.46 24.55
N ASN A 145 13.30 -5.97 23.93
CA ASN A 145 14.68 -6.21 24.36
C ASN A 145 15.19 -5.20 25.42
N THR A 146 14.34 -4.30 25.93
CA THR A 146 14.69 -3.26 26.92
C THR A 146 15.76 -2.26 26.47
N ASP A 147 16.11 -2.25 25.18
CA ASP A 147 16.94 -1.20 24.61
C ASP A 147 16.11 0.08 24.55
N SER A 148 16.42 1.03 25.44
CA SER A 148 15.71 2.30 25.44
C SER A 148 15.87 3.01 24.09
N ILE A 149 14.86 3.78 23.68
CA ILE A 149 14.85 4.64 22.47
C ILE A 149 16.05 5.62 22.44
N ARG A 150 16.86 5.68 23.50
CA ARG A 150 18.05 6.53 23.62
C ARG A 150 19.26 6.01 22.85
N THR A 151 19.29 4.75 22.41
CA THR A 151 20.45 4.26 21.64
C THR A 151 20.39 4.76 20.19
N PRO A 152 21.53 5.17 19.59
CA PRO A 152 21.57 5.61 18.19
C PRO A 152 21.03 4.57 17.20
N SER A 153 21.24 3.28 17.49
CA SER A 153 20.71 2.16 16.69
C SER A 153 19.18 2.15 16.68
N THR A 154 18.54 2.25 17.86
CA THR A 154 17.07 2.29 17.95
C THR A 154 16.50 3.55 17.29
N ARG A 155 17.13 4.73 17.47
CA ARG A 155 16.70 5.96 16.80
C ARG A 155 16.75 5.84 15.27
N SER A 156 17.77 5.18 14.73
CA SER A 156 17.91 4.96 13.28
C SER A 156 16.74 4.15 12.70
N VAL A 157 16.30 3.10 13.39
CA VAL A 157 15.13 2.31 12.97
C VAL A 157 13.84 3.14 13.04
N VAL A 158 13.69 3.99 14.06
CA VAL A 158 12.54 4.90 14.19
C VAL A 158 12.54 5.96 13.09
N ILE A 159 13.71 6.52 12.74
CA ILE A 159 13.88 7.47 11.64
C ILE A 159 13.45 6.83 10.32
N GLU A 160 13.95 5.63 10.02
CA GLU A 160 13.58 4.91 8.80
C GLU A 160 12.08 4.63 8.72
N TYR A 161 11.46 4.20 9.82
CA TYR A 161 10.01 4.03 9.88
C TYR A 161 9.27 5.33 9.51
N HIS A 162 9.65 6.47 10.09
CA HIS A 162 9.01 7.76 9.80
C HIS A 162 9.27 8.23 8.38
N ASN A 163 10.46 7.98 7.82
CA ASN A 163 10.75 8.23 6.41
C ASN A 163 9.82 7.46 5.48
N TRP A 164 9.53 6.18 5.79
CA TRP A 164 8.55 5.40 5.05
C TRP A 164 7.11 5.91 5.24
N VAL A 165 6.75 6.45 6.41
CA VAL A 165 5.43 7.09 6.63
C VAL A 165 5.31 8.33 5.77
N ILE A 166 6.32 9.21 5.79
CA ILE A 166 6.41 10.40 4.96
C ILE A 166 6.29 10.03 3.48
N TYR A 167 7.01 8.99 3.05
CA TYR A 167 6.95 8.51 1.67
C TYR A 167 5.55 8.03 1.28
N GLN A 168 4.88 7.24 2.13
CA GLN A 168 3.50 6.79 1.89
C GLN A 168 2.52 7.97 1.81
N LEU A 169 2.69 9.00 2.66
CA LEU A 169 1.86 10.20 2.64
C LEU A 169 2.10 11.06 1.40
N LYS A 170 3.34 11.15 0.90
CA LYS A 170 3.64 11.82 -0.37
C LYS A 170 2.94 11.14 -1.55
N ILE A 171 2.88 9.80 -1.55
CA ILE A 171 2.12 9.05 -2.56
C ILE A 171 0.63 9.38 -2.47
N LEU A 172 0.05 9.30 -1.27
CA LEU A 172 -1.37 9.62 -1.06
C LEU A 172 -1.70 11.06 -1.49
N HIS A 173 -0.83 12.01 -1.16
CA HIS A 173 -0.93 13.40 -1.58
C HIS A 173 -0.90 13.56 -3.11
N GLN A 174 -0.02 12.85 -3.82
CA GLN A 174 0.01 12.87 -5.28
C GLN A 174 -1.26 12.29 -5.90
N VAL A 175 -1.78 11.20 -5.32
CA VAL A 175 -3.02 10.57 -5.77
C VAL A 175 -4.22 11.50 -5.54
N TYR A 176 -4.33 12.11 -4.36
CA TYR A 176 -5.40 13.09 -4.07
C TYR A 176 -5.33 14.31 -4.97
N LYS A 177 -4.12 14.83 -5.25
CA LYS A 177 -3.95 15.91 -6.21
C LYS A 177 -4.51 15.52 -7.57
N LYS A 178 -4.19 14.31 -8.05
CA LYS A 178 -4.68 13.82 -9.33
C LYS A 178 -6.20 13.60 -9.33
N GLU A 179 -6.78 13.09 -8.23
CA GLU A 179 -8.23 12.98 -8.05
C GLU A 179 -8.91 14.34 -8.13
N VAL A 180 -8.35 15.37 -7.49
CA VAL A 180 -8.87 16.76 -7.55
C VAL A 180 -8.76 17.32 -8.96
N ASP A 181 -7.60 17.20 -9.60
CA ASP A 181 -7.38 17.70 -10.98
C ASP A 181 -8.38 17.07 -11.97
N LEU A 182 -8.56 15.74 -11.90
CA LEU A 182 -9.52 15.01 -12.74
C LEU A 182 -10.97 15.35 -12.37
N GLY A 183 -11.24 15.53 -11.08
CA GLY A 183 -12.56 15.89 -10.57
C GLY A 183 -13.02 17.26 -11.05
N ASP A 184 -12.14 18.26 -11.01
CA ASP A 184 -12.41 19.61 -11.50
C ASP A 184 -12.78 19.54 -13.00
N ILE A 185 -11.92 18.92 -13.82
CA ILE A 185 -12.15 18.74 -15.27
C ILE A 185 -13.46 18.00 -15.54
N PHE A 186 -13.70 16.89 -14.85
CA PHE A 186 -14.90 16.08 -15.05
C PHE A 186 -16.17 16.83 -14.65
N SER A 187 -16.15 17.56 -13.53
CA SER A 187 -17.30 18.32 -13.06
C SER A 187 -17.70 19.43 -14.04
N ASP A 188 -16.72 20.07 -14.68
CA ASP A 188 -16.93 21.07 -15.73
C ASP A 188 -17.51 20.43 -16.99
N CYS A 189 -16.92 19.31 -17.45
CA CYS A 189 -17.41 18.56 -18.60
C CYS A 189 -18.84 18.06 -18.40
N ALA A 190 -19.14 17.49 -17.22
CA ALA A 190 -20.46 17.00 -16.87
C ALA A 190 -21.49 18.15 -16.78
N SER A 191 -21.14 19.27 -16.15
CA SER A 191 -22.00 20.47 -16.09
C SER A 191 -22.37 20.96 -17.49
N ASN A 192 -21.37 21.06 -18.36
CA ASN A 192 -21.56 21.49 -19.74
C ASN A 192 -22.42 20.49 -20.53
N PHE A 193 -22.12 19.20 -20.41
CA PHE A 193 -22.91 18.14 -21.05
C PHE A 193 -24.38 18.18 -20.63
N ILE A 194 -24.68 18.29 -19.32
CA ILE A 194 -26.05 18.40 -18.82
C ILE A 194 -26.73 19.65 -19.38
N THR A 195 -26.04 20.78 -19.42
CA THR A 195 -26.62 22.04 -19.89
C THR A 195 -26.94 21.96 -21.38
N VAL A 196 -25.96 21.58 -22.21
CA VAL A 196 -26.09 21.51 -23.67
C VAL A 196 -27.12 20.44 -24.07
N THR A 197 -26.99 19.23 -23.54
CA THR A 197 -27.84 18.09 -23.91
C THR A 197 -29.31 18.38 -23.59
N PHE A 198 -29.61 18.87 -22.39
CA PHE A 198 -30.99 19.12 -22.00
C PHE A 198 -31.59 20.38 -22.64
N GLU A 199 -30.77 21.36 -23.05
CA GLU A 199 -31.23 22.47 -23.89
C GLU A 199 -31.56 22.03 -25.31
N GLU A 200 -30.72 21.18 -25.91
CA GLU A 200 -30.98 20.66 -27.26
C GLU A 200 -32.27 19.84 -27.33
N ILE A 201 -32.51 18.97 -26.35
CA ILE A 201 -33.76 18.19 -26.25
C ILE A 201 -34.96 19.12 -26.14
N ARG A 202 -34.86 20.17 -25.32
CA ARG A 202 -35.92 21.18 -25.17
C ARG A 202 -36.22 21.90 -26.49
N ARG A 203 -35.20 22.19 -27.30
CA ARG A 203 -35.34 22.88 -28.59
C ARG A 203 -35.88 21.97 -29.70
N LYS A 204 -35.47 20.70 -29.74
CA LYS A 204 -35.75 19.81 -30.86
C LYS A 204 -37.15 19.19 -30.84
N ALA A 205 -37.88 19.17 -29.71
CA ALA A 205 -39.25 18.63 -29.58
C ALA A 205 -39.47 17.23 -30.20
N VAL A 206 -38.40 16.46 -30.40
CA VAL A 206 -38.35 15.13 -31.01
C VAL A 206 -37.78 14.18 -29.96
N PRO A 207 -38.25 12.92 -29.86
CA PRO A 207 -37.66 11.91 -29.00
C PRO A 207 -36.19 11.74 -29.36
N PHE A 208 -35.31 12.19 -28.47
CA PHE A 208 -33.88 11.97 -28.59
C PHE A 208 -33.60 10.59 -28.00
N ASN A 209 -32.93 9.73 -28.77
CA ASN A 209 -32.33 8.50 -28.24
C ASN A 209 -31.13 8.92 -27.37
N LEU A 210 -31.40 9.40 -26.16
CA LEU A 210 -30.34 9.52 -25.17
C LEU A 210 -29.83 8.12 -24.89
N ASN A 211 -28.52 7.97 -24.96
CA ASN A 211 -27.88 6.74 -24.55
C ASN A 211 -28.01 6.61 -23.02
N VAL A 212 -29.00 5.83 -22.58
CA VAL A 212 -29.31 5.62 -21.17
C VAL A 212 -28.12 5.05 -20.41
N ASP A 213 -27.37 4.15 -21.04
CA ASP A 213 -26.18 3.53 -20.45
C ASP A 213 -25.10 4.59 -20.16
N GLU A 214 -24.97 5.57 -21.05
CA GLU A 214 -24.03 6.68 -20.91
C GLU A 214 -24.45 7.64 -19.78
N ILE A 215 -25.75 7.96 -19.66
CA ILE A 215 -26.27 8.73 -18.53
C ILE A 215 -26.01 8.00 -17.21
N ASN A 216 -26.31 6.71 -17.15
CA ASN A 216 -26.12 5.90 -15.95
C ASN A 216 -24.64 5.82 -15.58
N THR A 217 -23.75 5.69 -16.57
CA THR A 217 -22.31 5.71 -16.35
C THR A 217 -21.84 7.05 -15.80
N ILE A 218 -22.27 8.18 -16.39
CA ILE A 218 -21.95 9.53 -15.90
C ILE A 218 -22.48 9.70 -14.47
N TYR A 219 -23.72 9.28 -14.20
CA TYR A 219 -24.31 9.35 -12.87
C TYR A 219 -23.55 8.51 -11.84
N ALA A 220 -23.10 7.30 -12.21
CA ALA A 220 -22.30 6.44 -11.36
C ALA A 220 -20.98 7.11 -10.95
N VAL A 221 -20.30 7.76 -11.91
CA VAL A 221 -19.08 8.53 -11.64
C VAL A 221 -19.37 9.76 -10.79
N LEU A 222 -20.41 10.53 -11.11
CA LEU A 222 -20.85 11.68 -10.30
C LEU A 222 -21.23 11.28 -8.87
N LYS A 223 -21.80 10.10 -8.66
CA LYS A 223 -22.08 9.55 -7.33
C LYS A 223 -20.87 8.88 -6.69
N GLY A 224 -19.75 8.74 -7.39
CA GLY A 224 -18.58 8.01 -6.87
C GLY A 224 -18.99 6.61 -6.43
N ASN A 225 -19.82 5.93 -7.21
CA ASN A 225 -20.27 4.58 -6.92
C ASN A 225 -20.62 3.91 -8.25
N ALA A 226 -19.82 2.92 -8.65
CA ALA A 226 -20.03 2.18 -9.90
C ALA A 226 -21.41 1.50 -9.98
N ASN A 227 -22.06 1.24 -8.84
CA ASN A 227 -23.38 0.63 -8.77
C ASN A 227 -24.53 1.66 -8.72
N ALA A 228 -24.24 2.96 -8.70
CA ALA A 228 -25.29 3.97 -8.70
C ALA A 228 -25.93 4.06 -10.09
N ASN A 229 -27.26 3.94 -10.12
CA ASN A 229 -28.06 3.98 -11.33
C ASN A 229 -29.25 4.92 -11.10
N LEU A 230 -29.69 5.62 -12.15
CA LEU A 230 -30.89 6.47 -12.12
C LEU A 230 -32.19 5.68 -12.30
N GLY A 231 -32.10 4.36 -12.49
CA GLY A 231 -33.24 3.49 -12.75
C GLY A 231 -33.87 3.75 -14.12
N LEU A 232 -33.05 4.11 -15.10
CA LEU A 232 -33.50 4.43 -16.46
C LEU A 232 -33.54 3.19 -17.38
N ASP A 233 -33.17 2.03 -16.86
CA ASP A 233 -33.03 0.80 -17.63
C ASP A 233 -34.37 0.40 -18.29
N GLY A 234 -34.33 0.08 -19.59
CA GLY A 234 -35.52 -0.30 -20.35
C GLY A 234 -36.44 0.85 -20.76
N ILE A 235 -36.08 2.10 -20.46
CA ILE A 235 -36.82 3.28 -20.90
C ILE A 235 -36.37 3.66 -22.32
N VAL A 236 -37.28 3.51 -23.28
CA VAL A 236 -37.04 3.81 -24.69
C VAL A 236 -37.22 5.31 -24.99
N GLU A 237 -38.13 5.99 -24.26
CA GLU A 237 -38.39 7.42 -24.43
C GLU A 237 -38.46 8.18 -23.10
N LEU A 238 -37.75 9.30 -23.01
CA LEU A 238 -37.78 10.19 -21.85
C LEU A 238 -38.99 11.11 -21.92
N THR A 239 -40.03 10.85 -21.11
CA THR A 239 -41.14 11.81 -20.92
C THR A 239 -40.63 13.15 -20.37
N ALA A 240 -41.35 14.26 -20.57
CA ALA A 240 -40.94 15.58 -20.07
C ALA A 240 -40.67 15.59 -18.55
N ASN A 241 -41.49 14.88 -17.78
CA ASN A 241 -41.30 14.72 -16.33
C ASN A 241 -40.05 13.91 -15.99
N LEU A 242 -39.79 12.83 -16.71
CA LEU A 242 -38.61 12.01 -16.51
C LEU A 242 -37.34 12.77 -16.91
N LEU A 243 -37.36 13.49 -18.03
CA LEU A 243 -36.28 14.36 -18.47
C LEU A 243 -35.94 15.43 -17.41
N HIS A 244 -36.96 16.09 -16.85
CA HIS A 244 -36.76 17.06 -15.78
C HIS A 244 -36.14 16.42 -14.53
N ARG A 245 -36.64 15.24 -14.10
CA ARG A 245 -36.08 14.50 -12.97
C ARG A 245 -34.64 14.07 -13.21
N THR A 246 -34.31 13.54 -14.38
CA THR A 246 -32.96 13.14 -14.77
C THR A 246 -32.01 14.33 -14.76
N ARG A 247 -32.42 15.48 -15.32
CA ARG A 247 -31.62 16.72 -15.28
C ARG A 247 -31.34 17.15 -13.84
N MET A 248 -32.37 17.18 -13.00
CA MET A 248 -32.23 17.57 -11.60
C MET A 248 -31.30 16.62 -10.84
N ALA A 249 -31.46 15.31 -11.03
CA ALA A 249 -30.63 14.30 -10.37
C ALA A 249 -29.16 14.38 -10.80
N LEU A 250 -28.89 14.57 -12.10
CA LEU A 250 -27.53 14.75 -12.61
C LEU A 250 -26.90 16.06 -12.10
N THR A 251 -27.66 17.16 -12.11
CA THR A 251 -27.17 18.46 -11.60
C THR A 251 -26.83 18.37 -10.12
N GLN A 252 -27.71 17.75 -9.33
CA GLN A 252 -27.46 17.50 -7.91
C GLN A 252 -26.21 16.62 -7.70
N ALA A 253 -26.04 15.58 -8.52
CA ALA A 253 -24.87 14.70 -8.41
C ALA A 253 -23.56 15.41 -8.78
N VAL A 254 -23.58 16.38 -9.70
CA VAL A 254 -22.43 17.26 -9.95
C VAL A 254 -22.09 18.12 -8.74
N GLU A 255 -23.08 18.76 -8.11
CA GLU A 255 -22.83 19.59 -6.93
C GLU A 255 -22.30 18.76 -5.75
N GLU A 256 -22.87 17.57 -5.50
CA GLU A 256 -22.33 16.63 -4.52
C GLU A 256 -20.89 16.19 -4.84
N MET A 257 -20.56 16.00 -6.11
CA MET A 257 -19.20 15.69 -6.52
C MET A 257 -18.24 16.85 -6.24
N LYS A 258 -18.60 18.09 -6.58
CA LYS A 258 -17.82 19.29 -6.27
C LYS A 258 -17.56 19.42 -4.77
N GLU A 259 -18.58 19.19 -3.94
CA GLU A 259 -18.42 19.17 -2.48
C GLU A 259 -17.42 18.11 -2.01
N ARG A 260 -17.41 16.92 -2.63
CA ARG A 260 -16.42 15.88 -2.30
C ARG A 260 -15.02 16.24 -2.76
N ILE A 261 -14.87 16.84 -3.93
CA ILE A 261 -13.58 17.34 -4.42
C ILE A 261 -13.03 18.39 -3.44
N GLU A 262 -13.88 19.27 -2.92
CA GLU A 262 -13.45 20.27 -1.95
C GLU A 262 -13.05 19.66 -0.61
N LYS A 263 -13.79 18.64 -0.13
CA LYS A 263 -13.37 17.83 1.02
C LYS A 263 -12.02 17.15 0.76
N ARG A 264 -11.79 16.65 -0.45
CA ARG A 264 -10.52 16.03 -0.84
C ARG A 264 -9.37 17.04 -0.87
N ARG A 265 -9.62 18.27 -1.35
CA ARG A 265 -8.69 19.39 -1.34
C ARG A 265 -8.27 19.74 0.10
N ALA A 266 -9.21 19.78 1.04
CA ALA A 266 -8.90 19.99 2.45
C ALA A 266 -8.03 18.86 3.03
N GLN A 267 -8.35 17.59 2.74
CA GLN A 267 -7.56 16.44 3.18
C GLN A 267 -6.14 16.45 2.59
N PHE A 268 -6.00 16.87 1.34
CA PHE A 268 -4.70 17.06 0.67
C PHE A 268 -3.81 18.05 1.45
N GLU A 269 -4.35 19.20 1.87
CA GLU A 269 -3.63 20.19 2.69
C GLU A 269 -3.26 19.66 4.08
N GLU A 270 -4.14 18.88 4.71
CA GLU A 270 -3.86 18.25 6.00
C GLU A 270 -2.71 17.24 5.92
N ILE A 271 -2.66 16.44 4.85
CA ILE A 271 -1.57 15.50 4.60
C ILE A 271 -0.24 16.26 4.45
N TRP A 272 -0.24 17.39 3.75
CA TRP A 272 0.97 18.21 3.58
C TRP A 272 1.49 18.75 4.92
N LYS A 273 0.60 19.22 5.80
CA LYS A 273 0.94 19.64 7.16
C LYS A 273 1.53 18.48 7.97
N ALA A 274 0.94 17.28 7.87
CA ALA A 274 1.44 16.09 8.54
C ALA A 274 2.85 15.70 8.05
N ILE A 275 3.08 15.72 6.73
CA ILE A 275 4.40 15.48 6.12
C ILE A 275 5.43 16.45 6.71
N SER A 276 5.12 17.74 6.72
CA SER A 276 6.03 18.79 7.22
C SER A 276 6.40 18.57 8.68
N SER A 277 5.40 18.31 9.53
CA SER A 277 5.62 18.04 10.97
C SER A 277 6.47 16.78 11.20
N MET A 278 6.25 15.71 10.44
CA MET A 278 7.06 14.49 10.54
C MET A 278 8.49 14.70 10.04
N GLN A 279 8.69 15.50 9.00
CA GLN A 279 10.03 15.84 8.51
C GLN A 279 10.81 16.62 9.57
N GLU A 280 10.19 17.57 10.27
CA GLU A 280 10.82 18.25 11.40
C GLU A 280 11.23 17.28 12.51
N PHE A 281 10.36 16.32 12.84
CA PHE A 281 10.66 15.29 13.84
C PHE A 281 11.83 14.40 13.44
N VAL A 282 11.86 13.93 12.18
CA VAL A 282 12.96 13.14 11.63
C VAL A 282 14.27 13.93 11.68
N ASN A 283 14.25 15.19 11.24
CA ASN A 283 15.45 16.05 11.24
C ASN A 283 16.02 16.23 12.66
N LYS A 284 15.15 16.42 13.67
CA LYS A 284 15.57 16.52 15.08
C LYS A 284 16.20 15.22 15.59
N MET A 285 15.64 14.06 15.25
CA MET A 285 16.23 12.77 15.63
C MET A 285 17.56 12.51 14.92
N ASP A 286 17.68 12.89 13.66
CA ASP A 286 18.93 12.78 12.90
C ASP A 286 20.01 13.69 13.49
N GLU A 287 19.66 14.91 13.90
CA GLU A 287 20.57 15.81 14.59
C GLU A 287 21.08 15.22 15.92
N LEU A 288 20.19 14.61 16.71
CA LEU A 288 20.59 13.90 17.93
C LEU A 288 21.53 12.71 17.64
N ASN A 289 21.30 11.97 16.55
CA ASN A 289 22.21 10.92 16.10
C ASN A 289 23.59 11.47 15.73
N ARG A 290 23.64 12.63 15.05
CA ARG A 290 24.92 13.29 14.69
C ARG A 290 25.67 13.79 15.92
N LEU A 291 24.98 14.39 16.88
CA LEU A 291 25.59 14.89 18.12
C LEU A 291 26.19 13.75 18.96
N ASP A 292 25.49 12.62 19.07
CA ASP A 292 26.01 11.44 19.77
C ASP A 292 27.19 10.80 19.04
N ALA A 293 27.19 10.79 17.69
CA ALA A 293 28.33 10.32 16.90
C ALA A 293 29.57 11.23 17.03
N ALA A 294 29.37 12.52 17.29
CA ALA A 294 30.44 13.49 17.51
C ALA A 294 30.96 13.53 18.97
N GLY A 295 30.39 12.74 19.88
CA GLY A 295 30.77 12.72 21.30
C GLY A 295 30.34 13.97 22.09
N THR A 296 29.54 14.85 21.48
CA THR A 296 28.93 16.03 22.12
C THR A 296 27.62 15.63 22.79
N GLN A 297 27.51 15.80 24.11
CA GLN A 297 26.26 15.52 24.82
C GLN A 297 25.09 16.30 24.17
N PRO A 298 23.96 15.63 23.88
CA PRO A 298 22.80 16.29 23.33
C PRO A 298 22.25 17.30 24.35
N PRO A 299 21.64 18.42 23.89
CA PRO A 299 21.02 19.38 24.78
C PRO A 299 19.98 18.66 25.65
N PRO A 300 19.88 19.01 26.95
CA PRO A 300 19.00 18.32 27.87
C PRO A 300 17.56 18.41 27.37
N VAL A 301 16.96 17.25 27.10
CA VAL A 301 15.53 17.15 26.80
C VAL A 301 14.79 17.69 28.02
N GLU A 302 14.18 18.87 27.90
CA GLU A 302 13.29 19.39 28.94
C GLU A 302 12.12 18.42 29.11
N ASP A 303 12.21 17.56 30.11
CA ASP A 303 11.12 16.70 30.54
C ASP A 303 10.03 17.57 31.18
N HIS A 304 9.12 18.10 30.36
CA HIS A 304 7.96 18.88 30.79
C HIS A 304 7.02 18.08 31.73
N THR A 305 7.20 16.76 31.84
CA THR A 305 6.47 15.90 32.77
C THR A 305 7.01 15.94 34.20
N LEU A 306 8.29 16.25 34.42
CA LEU A 306 8.88 16.36 35.77
C LEU A 306 8.66 17.74 36.43
N LYS A 307 8.61 18.84 35.66
CA LYS A 307 8.32 20.19 36.20
C LYS A 307 6.92 20.28 36.86
N LYS A 308 5.92 19.51 36.40
CA LYS A 308 4.58 19.51 37.03
C LYS A 308 4.52 18.78 38.38
N LYS A 309 5.38 17.78 38.63
CA LYS A 309 5.41 17.03 39.90
C LYS A 309 6.17 17.79 41.00
N SER A 310 7.30 18.41 40.65
CA SER A 310 8.09 19.22 41.60
C SER A 310 7.37 20.52 42.03
N VAL A 311 6.63 21.17 41.12
CA VAL A 311 5.80 22.35 41.46
C VAL A 311 4.58 21.97 42.31
N ARG A 312 4.04 20.74 42.17
CA ARG A 312 2.93 20.25 43.02
C ARG A 312 3.40 19.89 44.44
N MET A 313 4.58 19.30 44.61
CA MET A 313 5.12 18.98 45.94
C MET A 313 5.53 20.25 46.70
N ALA A 314 6.19 21.20 46.05
CA ALA A 314 6.56 22.48 46.68
C ALA A 314 5.34 23.32 47.14
N ARG A 315 4.17 23.20 46.47
CA ARG A 315 2.92 23.87 46.88
C ARG A 315 2.17 23.16 48.02
N MET A 316 2.46 21.89 48.31
CA MET A 316 1.88 21.19 49.45
C MET A 316 2.63 21.52 50.74
N ASP A 317 3.96 21.63 50.69
CA ASP A 317 4.77 21.96 51.88
C ASP A 317 4.56 23.41 52.35
N SER A 318 4.29 24.35 51.44
CA SER A 318 4.03 25.75 51.80
C SER A 318 2.66 25.98 52.46
N LYS A 319 1.72 25.02 52.38
CA LYS A 319 0.40 25.13 53.03
C LYS A 319 0.35 24.47 54.42
N SER A 320 1.29 23.59 54.74
CA SER A 320 1.37 22.94 56.06
C SER A 320 1.96 23.83 57.16
N SER A 321 2.66 24.91 56.81
CA SER A 321 3.40 25.74 57.78
C SER A 321 2.68 27.00 58.26
N ARG A 322 1.39 27.18 57.93
CA ARG A 322 0.55 28.34 58.33
C ARG A 322 -0.61 28.01 59.28
N ARG A 323 -0.60 26.84 59.91
CA ARG A 323 -1.52 26.50 61.00
C ARG A 323 -0.75 26.01 62.22
N LYS A 324 -0.21 26.96 62.98
CA LYS A 324 -0.06 26.88 64.43
C LYS A 324 -0.25 28.28 64.99
#